data_AF-A0A1V2M1X4-F1
#
_entry.id   AF-A0A1V2M1X4-F1
#
_cell.length_a   1.000
_cell.length_b   1.000
_cell.length_c   1.000
_cell.angle_alpha   90.00
_cell.angle_beta   90.00
_cell.angle_gamma   90.00
#
_symmetry.space_group_name_H-M   'P 1'
#
loop_
_entity.id
_entity.type
_entity.pdbx_description
1 polymer ?
#
loop_
_entity_poly.entity_id
_entity_poly.type
_entity_poly.pdbx_seq_one_letter_code
_entity_poly.pdbx_strand_id
1 'polypeptide(L)'
;MKRKSQINQSKELILQGLLELMQTMEYDEITLTQIAKQAEVSRMTLYRHFNQKEDILLFEAIKISQKILDKVNSSHKLTLKCLLTLKFKSLQEYPYTLILSKHNKLEQLLEITTVHILPSICQKEIIPVSSNTYIQTFFKGGLDAITRDWIENGMIEPYEKIVDQILYILNPFMHQ
;
A
#
# COMPACT_ATOMS: atom_id res chain seq x y z
N MET A 1 25.33 2.92 14.14
CA MET A 1 24.84 2.18 12.94
C MET A 1 24.31 0.78 13.26
N LYS A 2 25.06 -0.09 13.96
CA LYS A 2 24.64 -1.48 14.30
C LYS A 2 23.28 -1.60 15.02
N ARG A 3 22.99 -0.72 15.99
CA ARG A 3 21.74 -0.71 16.77
C ARG A 3 20.48 -0.37 15.94
N LYS A 4 20.58 0.56 14.98
CA LYS A 4 19.46 0.92 14.08
C LYS A 4 19.13 -0.22 13.11
N SER A 5 20.16 -0.91 12.61
CA SER A 5 20.01 -2.10 11.77
C SER A 5 19.28 -3.23 12.51
N GLN A 6 19.66 -3.51 13.75
CA GLN A 6 19.01 -4.55 14.57
C GLN A 6 17.55 -4.22 14.89
N ILE A 7 17.24 -2.95 15.18
CA ILE A 7 15.85 -2.51 15.41
C ILE A 7 14.98 -2.75 14.16
N ASN A 8 15.48 -2.36 12.99
CA ASN A 8 14.74 -2.56 11.75
C ASN A 8 14.56 -4.05 11.43
N GLN A 9 15.59 -4.87 11.65
CA GLN A 9 15.50 -6.31 11.47
C GLN A 9 14.41 -6.95 12.34
N SER A 10 14.33 -6.59 13.63
CA SER A 10 13.26 -7.10 14.50
C SER A 10 11.86 -6.68 14.02
N LYS A 11 11.69 -5.45 13.54
CA LYS A 11 10.40 -4.98 13.00
C LYS A 11 9.99 -5.76 11.76
N GLU A 12 10.92 -6.04 10.86
CA GLU A 12 10.67 -6.83 9.65
C GLU A 12 10.29 -8.28 9.99
N LEU A 13 10.99 -8.92 10.94
CA LEU A 13 10.64 -10.26 11.41
C LEU A 13 9.23 -10.31 12.01
N ILE A 14 8.89 -9.33 12.85
CA ILE A 14 7.55 -9.23 13.48
C ILE A 14 6.46 -9.05 12.41
N LEU A 15 6.69 -8.16 11.44
CA LEU A 15 5.78 -7.95 10.33
C LEU A 15 5.58 -9.24 9.53
N GLN A 16 6.68 -9.91 9.17
CA GLN A 16 6.65 -11.16 8.43
C GLN A 16 5.86 -12.23 9.20
N GLY A 17 6.09 -12.36 10.51
CA GLY A 17 5.33 -13.29 11.36
C GLY A 17 3.84 -12.99 11.41
N LEU A 18 3.42 -11.71 11.43
CA LEU A 18 2.00 -11.36 11.30
C LEU A 18 1.43 -11.79 9.95
N LEU A 19 2.11 -11.43 8.86
CA LEU A 19 1.64 -11.69 7.49
C LEU A 19 1.56 -13.20 7.17
N GLU A 20 2.48 -14.01 7.72
CA GLU A 20 2.44 -15.47 7.64
C GLU A 20 1.27 -16.06 8.42
N LEU A 21 1.03 -15.59 9.65
CA LEU A 21 -0.12 -16.05 10.45
C LEU A 21 -1.44 -15.71 9.75
N MET A 22 -1.54 -14.56 9.10
CA MET A 22 -2.74 -14.18 8.32
C MET A 22 -3.04 -15.15 7.17
N GLN A 23 -2.08 -15.94 6.69
CA GLN A 23 -2.33 -16.97 5.67
C GLN A 23 -3.14 -18.15 6.21
N THR A 24 -3.06 -18.40 7.52
CA THR A 24 -3.66 -19.59 8.15
C THR A 24 -4.68 -19.27 9.24
N MET A 25 -4.80 -18.01 9.65
CA MET A 25 -5.68 -17.55 10.74
C MET A 25 -6.38 -16.24 10.39
N GLU A 26 -7.56 -16.03 10.97
CA GLU A 26 -8.28 -14.75 10.88
C GLU A 26 -7.53 -13.64 11.64
N TYR A 27 -7.38 -12.46 11.01
CA TYR A 27 -6.57 -11.38 11.58
C TYR A 27 -6.96 -11.06 13.01
N ASP A 28 -8.26 -11.03 13.32
CA ASP A 28 -8.77 -10.67 14.65
C ASP A 28 -8.42 -11.69 15.73
N GLU A 29 -8.24 -12.96 15.37
CA GLU A 29 -7.87 -14.06 16.27
C GLU A 29 -6.36 -14.12 16.56
N ILE A 30 -5.53 -13.52 15.70
CA ILE A 30 -4.08 -13.48 15.90
C ILE A 30 -3.76 -12.64 17.14
N THR A 31 -2.91 -13.17 18.03
CA THR A 31 -2.41 -12.45 19.19
C THR A 31 -0.96 -12.00 19.00
N LEU A 32 -0.55 -10.92 19.68
CA LEU A 32 0.86 -10.49 19.71
C LEU A 32 1.81 -11.59 20.20
N THR A 33 1.34 -12.49 21.07
CA THR A 33 2.13 -13.63 21.53
C THR A 33 2.39 -14.64 20.42
N GLN A 34 1.38 -14.95 19.59
CA GLN A 34 1.56 -15.80 18.41
C GLN A 34 2.49 -15.15 17.39
N ILE A 35 2.35 -13.85 17.15
CA ILE A 35 3.24 -13.10 16.26
C ILE A 35 4.69 -13.17 16.75
N ALA A 36 4.93 -12.92 18.05
CA ALA A 36 6.27 -13.02 18.62
C ALA A 36 6.88 -14.41 18.43
N LYS A 37 6.08 -15.47 18.63
CA LYS A 37 6.49 -16.87 18.44
C LYS A 37 6.80 -17.15 16.96
N GLN A 38 5.94 -16.73 16.04
CA GLN A 38 6.12 -16.92 14.60
C GLN A 38 7.37 -16.19 14.08
N ALA A 39 7.59 -14.97 14.56
CA ALA A 39 8.74 -14.14 14.19
C ALA A 39 10.06 -14.55 14.89
N GLU A 40 10.05 -15.58 15.73
CA GLU A 40 11.20 -16.03 16.53
C GLU A 40 11.83 -14.92 17.39
N VAL A 41 11.00 -14.03 17.96
CA VAL A 41 11.42 -12.97 18.87
C VAL A 41 10.80 -13.11 20.25
N SER A 42 11.46 -12.55 21.27
CA SER A 42 10.84 -12.48 22.61
C SER A 42 9.64 -11.54 22.61
N ARG A 43 8.64 -11.79 23.47
CA ARG A 43 7.52 -10.86 23.69
C ARG A 43 8.00 -9.46 24.07
N MET A 44 9.05 -9.37 24.91
CA MET A 44 9.68 -8.11 25.29
C MET A 44 10.28 -7.36 24.09
N THR A 45 10.80 -8.07 23.08
CA THR A 45 11.28 -7.47 21.83
C THR A 45 10.11 -6.93 21.02
N LEU A 46 9.02 -7.67 20.88
CA LEU A 46 7.84 -7.21 20.16
C LEU A 46 7.23 -5.97 20.79
N TYR A 47 6.96 -5.99 22.10
CA TYR A 47 6.34 -4.87 22.82
C TYR A 47 7.21 -3.61 22.86
N ARG A 48 8.50 -3.72 22.55
CA ARG A 48 9.39 -2.55 22.37
C ARG A 48 9.11 -1.80 21.06
N HIS A 49 8.48 -2.46 20.10
CA HIS A 49 8.26 -1.93 18.76
C HIS A 49 6.79 -1.65 18.47
N PHE A 50 5.89 -2.49 18.97
CA PHE A 50 4.46 -2.46 18.64
C PHE A 50 3.62 -2.74 19.88
N ASN A 51 2.58 -1.93 20.10
CA ASN A 51 1.65 -2.11 21.22
C ASN A 51 0.44 -2.95 20.81
N GLN A 52 0.09 -2.93 19.53
CA GLN A 52 -1.06 -3.61 18.93
C GLN A 52 -0.74 -4.07 17.51
N LYS A 53 -1.60 -4.92 16.92
CA LYS A 53 -1.40 -5.48 15.57
C LYS A 53 -1.42 -4.40 14.49
N GLU A 54 -2.25 -3.39 14.70
CA GLU A 54 -2.45 -2.24 13.82
C GLU A 54 -1.16 -1.46 13.64
N ASP A 55 -0.33 -1.36 14.68
CA ASP A 55 0.97 -0.67 14.61
C ASP A 55 1.93 -1.39 13.65
N ILE A 56 1.82 -2.72 13.52
CA ILE A 56 2.63 -3.53 12.62
C ILE A 56 2.23 -3.25 11.17
N LEU A 57 0.92 -3.21 10.88
CA LEU A 57 0.41 -2.88 9.55
C LEU A 57 0.67 -1.41 9.18
N LEU A 58 0.59 -0.49 10.14
CA LEU A 58 0.97 0.90 9.96
C LEU A 58 2.45 1.03 9.59
N PHE A 59 3.33 0.27 10.25
CA PHE A 59 4.75 0.21 9.87
C PHE A 59 4.94 -0.25 8.43
N GLU A 60 4.18 -1.24 7.99
CA GLU A 60 4.25 -1.71 6.60
C GLU A 60 3.74 -0.67 5.61
N ALA A 61 2.61 -0.03 5.90
CA ALA A 61 2.06 1.03 5.07
C ALA A 61 3.06 2.18 4.91
N ILE A 62 3.71 2.62 5.99
CA ILE A 62 4.74 3.66 5.95
C ILE A 62 5.95 3.20 5.13
N LYS A 63 6.38 1.94 5.26
CA LYS A 63 7.50 1.39 4.48
C LYS A 63 7.21 1.37 2.99
N ILE A 64 6.01 0.91 2.60
CA ILE A 64 5.55 0.91 1.21
C ILE A 64 5.46 2.34 0.69
N SER A 65 4.85 3.24 1.46
CA SER A 65 4.75 4.66 1.15
C SER A 65 6.10 5.28 0.83
N GLN A 66 7.10 5.04 1.69
CA GLN A 66 8.44 5.57 1.49
C GLN A 66 9.09 5.03 0.20
N LYS A 67 8.96 3.72 -0.08
CA LYS A 67 9.48 3.13 -1.33
C LYS A 67 8.84 3.75 -2.57
N ILE A 68 7.53 4.03 -2.53
CA ILE A 68 6.81 4.69 -3.62
C ILE A 68 7.26 6.14 -3.74
N LEU A 69 7.35 6.85 -2.61
CA LEU A 69 7.78 8.23 -2.53
C LEU A 69 9.18 8.44 -3.11
N ASP A 70 10.12 7.54 -2.80
CA ASP A 70 11.48 7.58 -3.32
C ASP A 70 11.46 7.50 -4.87
N LYS A 71 10.66 6.59 -5.44
CA LYS A 71 10.50 6.46 -6.91
C LYS A 71 9.82 7.68 -7.54
N VAL A 72 8.82 8.25 -6.86
CA VAL A 72 8.12 9.47 -7.30
C VAL A 72 9.10 10.66 -7.33
N ASN A 73 9.89 10.82 -6.27
CA ASN A 73 10.80 11.93 -6.09
C ASN A 73 12.01 11.84 -7.04
N SER A 74 12.56 10.63 -7.24
CA SER A 74 13.70 10.41 -8.13
C SER A 74 13.35 10.50 -9.63
N SER A 75 12.05 10.50 -9.99
CA SER A 75 11.63 10.57 -11.39
C SER A 75 11.58 12.02 -11.89
N HIS A 76 12.36 12.30 -12.94
CA HIS A 76 12.38 13.59 -13.63
C HIS A 76 11.19 13.82 -14.57
N LYS A 77 10.61 12.75 -15.12
CA LYS A 77 9.48 12.83 -16.05
C LYS A 77 8.38 11.85 -15.63
N LEU A 78 7.70 12.20 -14.55
CA LEU A 78 6.62 11.39 -14.02
C LEU A 78 5.32 11.72 -14.75
N THR A 79 4.64 10.71 -15.29
CA THR A 79 3.35 10.85 -15.99
C THR A 79 2.26 10.11 -15.22
N LEU A 80 0.99 10.38 -15.53
CA LEU A 80 -0.14 9.62 -14.98
C LEU A 80 0.00 8.12 -15.25
N LYS A 81 0.43 7.73 -16.46
CA LYS A 81 0.74 6.32 -16.79
C LYS A 81 1.79 5.74 -15.84
N CYS A 82 2.88 6.47 -15.56
CA CYS A 82 3.90 6.02 -14.62
C CYS A 82 3.36 5.82 -13.20
N LEU A 83 2.47 6.71 -12.72
CA LEU A 83 1.87 6.60 -11.39
C LEU A 83 0.91 5.40 -11.29
N LEU A 84 0.05 5.23 -12.29
CA LEU A 84 -0.87 4.08 -12.37
C LEU A 84 -0.08 2.78 -12.47
N THR A 85 0.92 2.70 -13.35
CA THR A 85 1.82 1.54 -13.44
C THR A 85 2.49 1.28 -12.10
N LEU A 86 3.02 2.30 -11.42
CA LEU A 86 3.65 2.12 -10.11
C LEU A 86 2.67 1.56 -9.08
N LYS A 87 1.44 2.07 -9.01
CA LYS A 87 0.39 1.59 -8.09
C LYS A 87 0.02 0.14 -8.38
N PHE A 88 -0.47 -0.16 -9.58
CA PHE A 88 -1.02 -1.49 -9.89
C PHE A 88 0.07 -2.57 -9.95
N LYS A 89 1.25 -2.26 -10.47
CA LYS A 89 2.39 -3.19 -10.42
C LYS A 89 2.79 -3.51 -8.98
N SER A 90 2.88 -2.50 -8.11
CA SER A 90 3.25 -2.73 -6.70
C SER A 90 2.21 -3.58 -5.97
N LEU A 91 0.92 -3.44 -6.30
CA LEU A 91 -0.15 -4.28 -5.77
C LEU A 91 -0.03 -5.74 -6.25
N GLN A 92 0.23 -5.95 -7.55
CA GLN A 92 0.37 -7.31 -8.09
C GLN A 92 1.63 -8.02 -7.58
N GLU A 93 2.75 -7.30 -7.46
CA GLU A 93 4.03 -7.86 -7.02
C GLU A 93 4.11 -8.03 -5.49
N TYR A 94 3.24 -7.37 -4.73
CA TYR A 94 3.24 -7.49 -3.28
C TYR A 94 2.53 -8.79 -2.86
N PRO A 95 3.26 -9.76 -2.26
CA PRO A 95 2.75 -11.11 -2.06
C PRO A 95 1.57 -11.17 -1.08
N TYR A 96 1.36 -10.13 -0.28
CA TYR A 96 0.33 -10.08 0.74
C TYR A 96 -0.88 -9.22 0.34
N THR A 97 -0.97 -8.72 -0.89
CA THR A 97 -2.12 -7.91 -1.33
C THR A 97 -3.44 -8.65 -1.16
N LEU A 98 -3.53 -9.90 -1.65
CA LEU A 98 -4.75 -10.70 -1.55
C LEU A 98 -5.08 -11.07 -0.10
N ILE A 99 -4.07 -11.40 0.72
CA ILE A 99 -4.33 -11.78 2.11
C ILE A 99 -4.80 -10.57 2.93
N LEU A 100 -4.20 -9.39 2.72
CA LEU A 100 -4.65 -8.15 3.35
C LEU A 100 -6.07 -7.77 2.90
N SER A 101 -6.42 -8.01 1.64
CA SER A 101 -7.78 -7.80 1.13
C SER A 101 -8.78 -8.74 1.80
N LYS A 102 -8.47 -10.04 1.88
CA LYS A 102 -9.30 -11.05 2.55
C LYS A 102 -9.62 -10.67 4.01
N HIS A 103 -8.66 -10.08 4.72
CA HIS A 103 -8.82 -9.65 6.12
C HIS A 103 -9.32 -8.21 6.29
N ASN A 104 -9.79 -7.55 5.22
CA ASN A 104 -10.26 -6.16 5.25
C ASN A 104 -9.22 -5.14 5.78
N LYS A 105 -7.93 -5.41 5.57
CA LYS A 105 -6.82 -4.53 5.99
C LYS A 105 -6.15 -3.77 4.86
N LEU A 106 -6.42 -4.17 3.62
CA LEU A 106 -5.81 -3.52 2.46
C LEU A 106 -6.26 -2.06 2.28
N GLU A 107 -7.54 -1.76 2.53
CA GLU A 107 -8.06 -0.39 2.36
C GLU A 107 -7.34 0.62 3.26
N GLN A 108 -7.15 0.27 4.53
CA GLN A 108 -6.39 1.08 5.48
C GLN A 108 -4.94 1.30 5.01
N LEU A 109 -4.29 0.25 4.47
CA LEU A 109 -2.93 0.36 3.93
C LEU A 109 -2.88 1.32 2.72
N LEU A 110 -3.85 1.21 1.81
CA LEU A 110 -3.96 2.06 0.63
C LEU A 110 -4.24 3.52 0.99
N GLU A 111 -5.08 3.77 2.00
CA GLU A 111 -5.38 5.11 2.49
C GLU A 111 -4.13 5.78 3.07
N ILE A 112 -3.44 5.10 3.98
CA ILE A 112 -2.17 5.60 4.57
C ILE A 112 -1.17 5.89 3.44
N THR A 113 -1.03 4.96 2.49
CA THR A 113 -0.13 5.13 1.35
C THR A 113 -0.49 6.36 0.53
N THR A 114 -1.77 6.56 0.24
CA THR A 114 -2.27 7.72 -0.51
C THR A 114 -1.97 9.04 0.21
N VAL A 115 -2.23 9.11 1.52
CA VAL A 115 -1.94 10.31 2.34
C VAL A 115 -0.46 10.69 2.29
N HIS A 116 0.44 9.70 2.32
CA HIS A 116 1.88 9.96 2.28
C HIS A 116 2.40 10.38 0.90
N ILE A 117 1.84 9.87 -0.20
CA ILE A 117 2.36 10.12 -1.56
C ILE A 117 1.71 11.32 -2.25
N LEU A 118 0.45 11.62 -1.91
CA LEU A 118 -0.34 12.63 -2.60
C LEU A 118 0.31 14.02 -2.61
N PRO A 119 0.92 14.53 -1.52
CA PRO A 119 1.59 15.82 -1.53
C PRO A 119 2.69 15.94 -2.59
N SER A 120 3.52 14.90 -2.77
CA SER A 120 4.60 14.89 -3.76
C SER A 120 4.09 14.74 -5.20
N ILE A 121 2.97 14.04 -5.40
CA ILE A 121 2.31 13.96 -6.70
C ILE A 121 1.73 15.33 -7.08
N CYS A 122 1.05 16.00 -6.15
CA CYS A 122 0.47 17.33 -6.37
C CYS A 122 1.56 18.38 -6.64
N GLN A 123 2.68 18.34 -5.91
CA GLN A 123 3.80 19.27 -6.13
C GLN A 123 4.42 19.16 -7.53
N LYS A 124 4.35 17.97 -8.15
CA LYS A 124 4.85 17.73 -9.50
C LYS A 124 3.81 18.01 -10.60
N GLU A 125 2.61 18.47 -10.24
CA GLU A 125 1.52 18.85 -11.17
C GLU A 125 1.14 17.73 -12.17
N ILE A 126 1.31 16.47 -11.78
CA ILE A 126 1.11 15.31 -12.68
C ILE A 126 -0.38 15.02 -12.90
N ILE A 127 -1.18 15.26 -11.87
CA ILE A 127 -2.62 15.16 -11.90
C ILE A 127 -3.13 16.60 -11.91
N PRO A 128 -4.02 16.99 -12.84
CA PRO A 128 -4.67 18.28 -12.78
C PRO A 128 -5.45 18.34 -11.47
N VAL A 129 -4.93 19.09 -10.49
CA VAL A 129 -5.61 19.27 -9.21
C VAL A 129 -6.76 20.24 -9.45
N SER A 130 -7.92 19.71 -9.81
CA SER A 130 -9.14 20.51 -9.89
C SER A 130 -9.45 21.06 -8.50
N SER A 131 -9.74 22.36 -8.36
CA SER A 131 -10.26 22.90 -7.10
C SER A 131 -11.67 22.40 -6.77
N ASN A 132 -12.34 21.74 -7.73
CA ASN A 132 -13.67 21.18 -7.54
C ASN A 132 -13.61 19.83 -6.81
N THR A 133 -14.13 19.82 -5.58
CA THR A 133 -14.15 18.65 -4.70
C THR A 133 -14.94 17.47 -5.27
N TYR A 134 -16.00 17.72 -6.07
CA TYR A 134 -16.76 16.64 -6.72
C TYR A 134 -15.95 15.95 -7.82
N ILE A 135 -15.17 16.70 -8.59
CA ILE A 135 -14.28 16.13 -9.62
C ILE A 135 -13.19 15.28 -8.98
N GLN A 136 -12.57 15.78 -7.90
CA GLN A 136 -11.59 15.00 -7.12
C GLN A 136 -12.22 13.71 -6.56
N THR A 137 -13.43 13.83 -6.00
CA THR A 137 -14.17 12.70 -5.42
C THR A 137 -14.52 11.65 -6.47
N PHE A 138 -14.95 12.07 -7.66
CA PHE A 138 -15.25 11.17 -8.77
C PHE A 138 -14.01 10.37 -9.21
N PHE A 139 -12.87 11.04 -9.45
CA PHE A 139 -11.65 10.34 -9.87
C PHE A 139 -11.08 9.44 -8.78
N LYS A 140 -11.05 9.90 -7.52
CA LYS A 140 -10.64 9.08 -6.38
C LYS A 140 -11.55 7.85 -6.24
N GLY A 141 -12.86 8.06 -6.22
CA GLY A 141 -13.85 7.00 -6.07
C GLY A 141 -13.78 5.97 -7.21
N GLY A 142 -13.64 6.42 -8.45
CA GLY A 142 -13.47 5.54 -9.60
C GLY A 142 -12.17 4.72 -9.53
N LEU A 143 -11.04 5.35 -9.20
CA LEU A 143 -9.77 4.65 -9.05
C LEU A 143 -9.82 3.62 -7.90
N ASP A 144 -10.39 3.99 -6.76
CA ASP A 144 -10.53 3.10 -5.61
C ASP A 144 -11.47 1.92 -5.92
N ALA A 145 -12.57 2.17 -6.63
CA ALA A 145 -13.49 1.12 -7.06
C ALA A 145 -12.85 0.12 -8.03
N ILE A 146 -12.13 0.61 -9.05
CA ILE A 146 -11.39 -0.26 -9.99
C ILE A 146 -10.29 -1.04 -9.25
N THR A 147 -9.58 -0.39 -8.33
CA THR A 147 -8.53 -1.05 -7.53
C THR A 147 -9.12 -2.20 -6.71
N ARG A 148 -10.24 -1.95 -6.03
CA ARG A 148 -10.93 -2.95 -5.19
C ARG A 148 -11.47 -4.11 -6.04
N ASP A 149 -12.20 -3.81 -7.11
CA ASP A 149 -12.78 -4.82 -8.00
C ASP A 149 -11.70 -5.75 -8.59
N TRP A 150 -10.60 -5.18 -9.07
CA TRP A 150 -9.49 -5.99 -9.61
C TRP A 150 -8.86 -6.90 -8.55
N ILE A 151 -8.75 -6.45 -7.30
CA ILE A 151 -8.16 -7.24 -6.21
C ILE A 151 -9.12 -8.31 -5.69
N GLU A 152 -10.40 -7.99 -5.54
CA GLU A 152 -11.46 -8.93 -5.14
C GLU A 152 -11.63 -10.06 -6.17
N ASN A 153 -11.40 -9.76 -7.45
CA ASN A 153 -11.34 -10.76 -8.53
C ASN A 153 -9.97 -11.45 -8.65
N GLY A 154 -9.09 -11.32 -7.66
CA GLY A 154 -7.85 -12.09 -7.56
C GLY A 154 -6.67 -11.56 -8.40
N MET A 155 -6.77 -10.33 -8.94
CA MET A 155 -5.74 -9.71 -9.78
C MET A 155 -5.35 -10.58 -10.99
N ILE A 156 -6.34 -11.25 -11.61
CA ILE A 156 -6.12 -12.18 -12.74
C ILE A 156 -5.64 -11.41 -13.98
N GLU A 157 -6.25 -10.26 -14.28
CA GLU A 157 -5.80 -9.40 -15.36
C GLU A 157 -4.40 -8.82 -15.07
N PRO A 158 -3.51 -8.76 -16.07
CA PRO A 158 -2.23 -8.08 -15.92
C PRO A 158 -2.45 -6.60 -15.61
N TYR A 159 -1.62 -6.03 -14.73
CA TYR A 159 -1.76 -4.64 -14.31
C TYR A 159 -1.74 -3.65 -15.49
N GLU A 160 -1.02 -3.97 -16.57
CA GLU A 160 -0.95 -3.14 -17.78
C GLU A 160 -2.33 -2.91 -18.40
N LYS A 161 -3.18 -3.95 -18.41
CA LYS A 161 -4.53 -3.86 -18.95
C LYS A 161 -5.39 -2.90 -18.13
N ILE A 162 -5.29 -2.97 -16.79
CA ILE A 162 -6.01 -2.07 -15.89
C ILE A 162 -5.55 -0.62 -16.08
N VAL A 163 -4.24 -0.40 -16.18
CA VAL A 163 -3.65 0.92 -16.43
C VAL A 163 -4.15 1.50 -17.75
N ASP A 164 -4.10 0.73 -18.83
CA ASP A 164 -4.51 1.22 -20.15
C ASP A 164 -6.02 1.52 -20.20
N GLN A 165 -6.87 0.75 -19.51
CA GLN A 165 -8.30 1.03 -19.38
C GLN A 165 -8.58 2.33 -18.61
N ILE A 166 -7.88 2.55 -17.49
CA ILE A 166 -8.02 3.79 -16.71
C ILE A 166 -7.58 4.98 -17.58
N LEU A 167 -6.45 4.88 -18.28
CA LEU A 167 -5.97 5.94 -19.16
C LEU A 167 -6.96 6.24 -20.29
N TYR A 168 -7.57 5.21 -20.89
CA TYR A 168 -8.60 5.38 -21.91
C TYR A 168 -9.80 6.18 -21.38
N ILE A 169 -10.27 5.87 -20.16
CA ILE A 169 -11.38 6.59 -19.50
C ILE A 169 -10.99 8.04 -19.19
N LEU A 170 -9.75 8.27 -18.76
CA LEU A 170 -9.27 9.61 -18.35
C LEU A 170 -8.85 10.50 -19.52
N ASN A 171 -8.54 9.93 -20.69
CA ASN A 171 -8.03 10.65 -21.86
C ASN A 171 -8.85 11.89 -22.26
N PRO A 172 -10.21 11.85 -22.29
CA PRO A 172 -11.01 13.02 -22.65
C PRO A 172 -10.89 14.20 -21.68
N PHE A 173 -10.45 13.96 -20.44
CA PHE A 173 -10.34 14.97 -19.38
C PHE A 173 -8.92 15.54 -19.24
N MET A 174 -7.93 14.92 -19.87
CA MET A 174 -6.51 15.32 -19.78
C MET A 174 -6.09 16.32 -20.87
N HIS A 175 -6.96 16.57 -21.85
CA HIS A 175 -6.69 17.38 -23.06
C HIS A 175 -7.62 18.59 -23.21
N GLN A 176 -8.35 18.98 -22.16
CA GLN A 176 -9.11 20.23 -22.08
C GLN A 176 -8.37 21.24 -21.23
#